data_AF-X0WCZ1-F1
#
_entry.id   AF-X0WCZ1-F1
#
_cell.length_a   1.000
_cell.length_b   1.000
_cell.length_c   1.000
_cell.angle_alpha   90.00
_cell.angle_beta   90.00
_cell.angle_gamma   90.00
#
_symmetry.space_group_name_H-M   'P 1'
#
loop_
_entity.id
_entity.type
_entity.pdbx_description
1 polymer ?
#
loop_
_entity_poly.entity_id
_entity_poly.type
_entity_poly.pdbx_seq_one_letter_code
_entity_poly.pdbx_strand_id
1 'polypeptide(L)'
;IHNKAIRAVKSYVDDGRARLLGVTGEIALFLNRRGQRLTRQGFWLILKGYGKKANITTELTPHVLRHSIATHLLHSGKMNLRELQELLGHANISTTQIYTHLTTERMRRVYDSAHPRAE
;
A
#
# COMPACT_ATOMS: atom_id res chain seq x y z
N ILE A 1 -2.09 12.52 -2.85
CA ILE A 1 -1.31 11.45 -3.51
C ILE A 1 0.16 11.55 -3.06
N HIS A 2 0.83 10.44 -2.71
CA HIS A 2 2.20 10.50 -2.17
C HIS A 2 3.24 10.84 -3.25
N ASN A 3 3.93 11.99 -3.12
CA ASN A 3 4.99 12.45 -4.03
C ASN A 3 6.14 11.43 -4.22
N LYS A 4 6.39 10.58 -3.23
CA LYS A 4 7.38 9.48 -3.36
C LYS A 4 6.92 8.42 -4.36
N ALA A 5 5.63 8.06 -4.36
CA ALA A 5 5.08 7.08 -5.30
C ALA A 5 5.10 7.60 -6.74
N ILE A 6 4.71 8.86 -6.96
CA ILE A 6 4.76 9.51 -8.29
C ILE A 6 6.20 9.47 -8.84
N ARG A 7 7.18 9.89 -8.04
CA ARG A 7 8.59 9.87 -8.46
C ARG A 7 9.09 8.46 -8.77
N ALA A 8 8.74 7.48 -7.95
CA ALA A 8 9.13 6.09 -8.17
C ALA A 8 8.53 5.52 -9.46
N VAL A 9 7.23 5.75 -9.71
CA VAL A 9 6.56 5.30 -10.94
C VAL A 9 7.13 6.03 -12.15
N LYS A 10 7.36 7.34 -12.08
CA LYS A 10 7.97 8.11 -13.16
C LYS A 10 9.35 7.58 -13.52
N SER A 11 10.23 7.41 -12.52
CA SER A 11 11.57 6.83 -12.74
C SER A 11 11.50 5.42 -13.32
N TYR A 12 10.52 4.62 -12.88
CA TYR A 12 10.29 3.30 -13.47
C TYR A 12 9.86 3.39 -14.93
N VAL A 13 8.90 4.24 -15.29
CA VAL A 13 8.42 4.39 -16.68
C VAL A 13 9.52 4.91 -17.60
N ASP A 14 10.25 5.93 -17.15
CA ASP A 14 11.27 6.63 -17.95
C ASP A 14 12.51 5.78 -18.20
N ASP A 15 12.93 4.94 -17.24
CA ASP A 15 14.20 4.21 -17.29
C ASP A 15 14.03 2.70 -17.03
N GLY A 16 13.43 2.34 -15.89
CA GLY A 16 13.30 0.94 -15.47
C GLY A 16 12.54 0.05 -16.47
N ARG A 17 11.41 0.53 -16.99
CA ARG A 17 10.52 -0.19 -17.90
C ARG A 17 11.13 -0.29 -19.28
N ALA A 18 11.74 0.78 -19.79
CA ALA A 18 12.43 0.80 -21.08
C ALA A 18 13.52 -0.29 -21.13
N ARG A 19 14.32 -0.43 -20.07
CA ARG A 19 15.34 -1.49 -19.95
C ARG A 19 14.78 -2.90 -19.91
N LEU A 20 13.57 -3.09 -19.39
CA LEU A 20 12.92 -4.41 -19.27
C LEU A 20 12.15 -4.80 -20.53
N LEU A 21 11.58 -3.83 -21.26
CA LEU A 21 10.71 -4.07 -22.40
C LEU A 21 11.45 -4.75 -23.57
N GLY A 22 12.71 -4.37 -23.81
CA GLY A 22 13.50 -4.91 -24.93
C GLY A 22 12.77 -4.74 -26.27
N VAL A 23 12.64 -5.83 -27.03
CA VAL A 23 11.97 -5.85 -28.36
C VAL A 23 10.47 -6.20 -28.24
N THR A 24 9.95 -6.36 -27.02
CA THR A 24 8.56 -6.79 -26.82
C THR A 24 7.59 -5.61 -26.92
N GLY A 25 6.44 -5.79 -27.58
CA GLY A 25 5.37 -4.80 -27.66
C GLY A 25 4.42 -4.81 -26.45
N GLU A 26 4.88 -5.25 -25.28
CA GLU A 26 4.02 -5.44 -24.11
C GLU A 26 3.47 -4.09 -23.60
N ILE A 27 2.16 -4.07 -23.34
CA ILE A 27 1.41 -2.88 -22.92
C ILE A 27 1.27 -2.78 -21.40
N ALA A 28 1.52 -3.87 -20.65
CA ALA A 28 1.45 -3.87 -19.20
C ALA A 28 2.38 -2.79 -18.60
N LEU A 29 1.86 -2.06 -17.60
CA LEU A 29 2.65 -1.05 -16.90
C LEU A 29 3.89 -1.68 -16.25
N PHE A 30 3.67 -2.72 -15.43
CA PHE A 30 4.74 -3.42 -14.72
C PHE A 30 5.13 -4.72 -15.41
N LEU A 31 6.43 -4.84 -15.69
CA LEU A 31 7.05 -5.97 -16.39
C LEU A 31 7.89 -6.83 -15.44
N ASN A 32 8.05 -8.10 -15.79
CA ASN A 32 9.02 -9.00 -15.19
C ASN A 32 10.40 -8.86 -15.87
N ARG A 33 11.41 -9.59 -15.39
CA ARG A 33 12.79 -9.55 -15.92
C ARG A 33 12.93 -10.01 -17.38
N ARG A 34 11.89 -10.64 -17.95
CA ARG A 34 11.84 -11.09 -19.35
C ARG A 34 11.05 -10.13 -20.25
N GLY A 35 10.65 -8.96 -19.74
CA GLY A 35 9.85 -7.98 -20.50
C GLY A 35 8.37 -8.31 -20.64
N GLN A 36 7.88 -9.37 -20.01
CA GLN A 36 6.47 -9.76 -20.05
C GLN A 36 5.71 -9.17 -18.85
N ARG A 37 4.38 -9.14 -18.90
CA ARG A 37 3.52 -8.77 -17.76
C ARG A 37 3.97 -9.40 -16.42
N LEU A 38 4.09 -8.56 -15.40
CA LEU A 38 4.35 -9.04 -14.04
C LEU A 38 3.13 -9.80 -13.49
N THR A 39 3.35 -11.03 -13.02
CA THR A 39 2.29 -11.86 -12.43
C THR A 39 2.17 -11.62 -10.92
N ARG A 40 1.03 -12.00 -10.34
CA ARG A 40 0.80 -11.95 -8.88
C ARG A 40 1.87 -12.72 -8.09
N GLN A 41 2.20 -13.92 -8.55
CA GLN A 41 3.23 -14.75 -7.92
C GLN A 41 4.62 -14.12 -8.08
N GLY A 42 4.93 -13.52 -9.23
CA GLY A 42 6.17 -12.77 -9.44
C GLY A 42 6.30 -11.59 -8.47
N PHE A 43 5.23 -10.81 -8.30
CA PHE A 43 5.19 -9.73 -7.32
C PHE A 43 5.39 -10.23 -5.88
N TRP A 44 4.76 -11.35 -5.51
CA TRP A 44 4.95 -11.97 -4.20
C TRP A 44 6.41 -12.35 -3.93
N LEU A 45 7.08 -12.96 -4.91
CA LEU A 45 8.50 -13.31 -4.80
C LEU A 45 9.41 -12.07 -4.66
N ILE A 46 9.12 -10.99 -5.41
CA ILE A 46 9.83 -9.71 -5.29
C ILE A 46 9.64 -9.16 -3.88
N LEU A 47 8.41 -9.13 -3.39
CA LEU A 47 8.08 -8.63 -2.05
C LEU A 47 8.80 -9.42 -0.96
N LYS A 48 8.80 -10.76 -1.04
CA LYS A 48 9.53 -11.64 -0.12
C LYS A 48 11.04 -11.35 -0.14
N GLY A 49 11.61 -11.08 -1.32
CA GLY A 49 13.00 -10.66 -1.47
C GLY A 49 13.31 -9.36 -0.73
N TYR A 50 12.43 -8.35 -0.82
CA TYR A 50 12.58 -7.10 -0.06
C TYR A 50 12.38 -7.30 1.44
N GLY A 51 11.42 -8.13 1.86
CA GLY A 51 11.22 -8.46 3.28
C GLY A 51 12.48 -9.02 3.94
N LYS A 52 13.15 -9.97 3.26
CA LYS A 52 14.44 -10.51 3.70
C LYS A 52 15.52 -9.43 3.81
N LYS A 53 15.67 -8.58 2.80
CA LYS A 53 16.67 -7.49 2.79
C LYS A 53 16.42 -6.45 3.88
N ALA A 54 15.17 -6.26 4.27
CA ALA A 54 14.77 -5.34 5.32
C ALA A 54 14.78 -5.98 6.73
N ASN A 55 15.26 -7.23 6.87
CA ASN A 55 15.23 -8.01 8.12
C ASN A 55 13.82 -8.12 8.74
N ILE A 56 12.78 -8.18 7.90
CA ILE A 56 11.42 -8.44 8.35
C ILE A 56 11.29 -9.95 8.61
N THR A 57 11.14 -10.33 9.87
CA THR A 57 11.04 -11.71 10.32
C THR A 57 9.62 -12.28 10.20
N THR A 58 8.62 -11.40 10.13
CA THR A 58 7.22 -11.76 9.94
C THR A 58 6.90 -12.06 8.48
N GLU A 59 5.83 -12.82 8.24
CA GLU A 59 5.42 -13.16 6.88
C GLU A 59 4.95 -11.90 6.12
N LEU A 60 5.73 -11.49 5.12
CA LEU A 60 5.40 -10.35 4.27
C LEU A 60 4.65 -10.81 3.02
N THR A 61 3.34 -10.54 3.00
CA THR A 61 2.46 -10.80 1.85
C THR A 61 1.86 -9.48 1.32
N PRO A 62 1.33 -9.44 0.07
CA PRO A 62 0.64 -8.26 -0.44
C PRO A 62 -0.54 -7.81 0.42
N HIS A 63 -1.24 -8.75 1.07
CA HIS A 63 -2.34 -8.43 1.98
C HIS A 63 -1.84 -7.74 3.25
N VAL A 64 -0.79 -8.29 3.87
CA VAL A 64 -0.14 -7.69 5.05
C VAL A 64 0.39 -6.30 4.73
N LEU A 65 1.09 -6.14 3.60
CA LEU A 65 1.60 -4.84 3.17
C LEU A 65 0.48 -3.81 2.98
N ARG A 66 -0.61 -4.19 2.30
CA ARG A 66 -1.78 -3.31 2.10
C ARG A 66 -2.37 -2.90 3.45
N HIS A 67 -2.55 -3.85 4.35
CA HIS A 67 -3.12 -3.59 5.67
C HIS A 67 -2.23 -2.62 6.48
N SER A 68 -0.93 -2.85 6.51
CA SER A 68 0.02 -1.97 7.20
C SER A 68 0.04 -0.55 6.64
N ILE A 69 -0.08 -0.38 5.32
CA ILE A 69 -0.20 0.95 4.69
C ILE A 69 -1.50 1.62 5.13
N ALA A 70 -2.62 0.90 5.06
CA ALA A 70 -3.93 1.43 5.42
C ALA A 70 -3.98 1.88 6.88
N THR A 71 -3.52 1.03 7.81
CA THR A 71 -3.45 1.39 9.23
C THR A 71 -2.48 2.53 9.48
N HIS A 72 -1.33 2.58 8.81
CA HIS A 72 -0.39 3.69 8.94
C HIS A 72 -0.98 5.02 8.47
N LEU A 73 -1.69 5.03 7.33
CA LEU A 73 -2.33 6.24 6.81
C LEU A 73 -3.42 6.75 7.75
N LEU A 74 -4.26 5.86 8.29
CA LEU A 74 -5.29 6.23 9.27
C LEU A 74 -4.70 6.77 10.57
N HIS A 75 -3.68 6.10 11.12
CA HIS A 75 -3.03 6.52 12.37
C HIS A 75 -2.28 7.84 12.23
N SER A 76 -1.66 8.09 11.07
CA SER A 76 -0.93 9.33 10.81
C SER A 76 -1.83 10.57 10.65
N GLY A 77 -3.16 10.38 10.65
CA GLY A 77 -4.14 11.46 10.46
C GLY A 77 -4.18 12.04 9.04
N LYS A 78 -3.32 11.56 8.12
CA LYS A 78 -3.21 12.03 6.73
C LYS A 78 -4.41 11.68 5.86
N MET A 79 -5.27 10.78 6.33
CA MET A 79 -6.41 10.27 5.59
C MET A 79 -7.50 9.85 6.58
N ASN A 80 -8.76 10.10 6.23
CA ASN A 80 -9.92 9.58 6.95
C ASN A 80 -10.39 8.24 6.37
N LEU A 81 -11.30 7.56 7.08
CA LEU A 81 -11.76 6.22 6.69
C LEU A 81 -12.47 6.20 5.33
N ARG A 82 -13.25 7.24 5.02
CA ARG A 82 -13.99 7.35 3.76
C ARG A 82 -13.04 7.51 2.58
N GLU A 83 -12.07 8.40 2.69
CA GLU A 83 -11.03 8.59 1.67
C GLU A 83 -10.23 7.28 1.46
N LEU A 84 -9.90 6.57 2.55
CA LEU A 84 -9.19 5.28 2.46
C LEU A 84 -10.00 4.21 1.72
N GLN A 85 -11.31 4.15 1.98
CA GLN A 85 -12.22 3.22 1.31
C GLN A 85 -12.31 3.49 -0.20
N GLU A 86 -12.36 4.77 -0.60
CA GLU A 86 -12.31 5.16 -2.01
C GLU A 86 -10.97 4.76 -2.65
N LEU A 87 -9.85 4.97 -1.95
CA LEU A 87 -8.50 4.65 -2.45
C LEU A 87 -8.26 3.14 -2.62
N LEU A 88 -8.79 2.30 -1.72
CA LEU A 88 -8.64 0.85 -1.79
C LEU A 88 -9.67 0.19 -2.72
N GLY A 89 -10.70 0.92 -3.13
CA GLY A 89 -11.83 0.48 -3.94
C GLY A 89 -12.81 -0.43 -3.18
N HIS A 90 -14.06 -0.48 -3.65
CA HIS A 90 -15.12 -1.35 -3.08
C HIS A 90 -14.84 -2.86 -3.19
N ALA A 91 -13.82 -3.26 -3.96
CA ALA A 91 -13.64 -4.63 -4.43
C ALA A 91 -12.99 -5.59 -3.42
N ASN A 92 -12.66 -5.18 -2.20
CA ASN A 92 -12.35 -6.16 -1.16
C ASN A 92 -12.60 -5.62 0.27
N ILE A 93 -13.87 -5.69 0.68
CA ILE A 93 -14.37 -5.55 2.07
C ILE A 93 -13.94 -6.79 2.90
N SER A 94 -12.66 -7.14 2.89
CA SER A 94 -12.10 -8.17 3.80
C SER A 94 -11.31 -7.57 4.96
N THR A 95 -11.42 -6.26 5.20
CA THR A 95 -10.76 -5.56 6.33
C THR A 95 -11.65 -4.51 7.03
N THR A 96 -12.91 -4.36 6.63
CA THR A 96 -13.85 -3.37 7.17
C THR A 96 -14.01 -3.47 8.69
N GLN A 97 -13.96 -4.68 9.26
CA GLN A 97 -14.03 -4.89 10.71
C GLN A 97 -12.82 -4.33 11.48
N ILE A 98 -11.61 -4.44 10.92
CA ILE A 98 -10.41 -3.90 11.57
C ILE A 98 -10.41 -2.37 11.51
N TYR A 99 -10.85 -1.79 10.40
CA TYR A 99 -10.90 -0.34 10.27
C TYR A 99 -11.92 0.29 11.21
N THR A 100 -13.08 -0.33 11.45
CA THR A 100 -14.07 0.14 12.42
C THR A 100 -13.46 0.30 13.81
N HIS A 101 -12.74 -0.71 14.30
CA HIS A 101 -12.09 -0.68 15.62
C HIS A 101 -11.07 0.47 15.74
N LEU A 102 -10.30 0.73 14.69
CA LEU A 102 -9.32 1.83 14.67
C LEU A 102 -10.00 3.22 14.66
N THR A 103 -11.16 3.36 14.01
CA THR A 103 -11.98 4.58 14.11
C THR A 103 -12.47 4.82 15.53
N THR A 104 -12.86 3.77 16.27
CA THR A 104 -13.34 3.91 17.65
C THR A 104 -12.23 4.42 18.58
N GLU A 105 -11.01 3.88 18.46
CA GLU A 105 -9.86 4.40 19.21
C GLU A 105 -9.51 5.84 18.85
N ARG A 106 -9.62 6.22 17.57
CA ARG A 106 -9.35 7.60 17.14
C ARG A 106 -10.45 8.56 17.61
N MET A 107 -11.72 8.17 17.52
CA MET A 107 -12.83 8.99 18.04
C MET A 107 -12.68 9.20 19.54
N ARG A 108 -12.30 8.15 20.29
CA ARG A 108 -11.98 8.27 21.71
C ARG A 108 -10.81 9.25 21.95
N ARG A 109 -9.69 9.09 21.23
CA ARG A 109 -8.55 10.02 21.36
C ARG A 109 -8.89 11.48 21.02
N VAL A 110 -9.68 11.70 19.97
CA VAL A 110 -10.13 13.06 19.58
C VAL A 110 -11.07 13.62 20.64
N TYR A 111 -12.01 12.81 21.14
CA TYR A 111 -12.91 13.17 22.23
C TYR A 111 -12.11 13.56 23.49
N ASP A 112 -11.19 12.70 23.93
CA ASP A 112 -10.33 12.92 25.10
C ASP A 112 -9.47 14.19 24.94
N SER A 113 -8.98 14.47 23.74
CA SER A 113 -8.15 15.66 23.47
C SER A 113 -8.92 16.98 23.34
N ALA A 114 -10.22 16.93 23.05
CA ALA A 114 -11.03 18.10 22.73
C ALA A 114 -12.10 18.42 23.80
N HIS A 115 -12.42 17.49 24.69
CA HIS A 115 -13.40 17.72 25.76
C HIS A 115 -12.73 18.26 27.02
N PRO A 116 -13.13 19.45 27.52
CA PRO A 116 -12.54 20.09 28.70
C PRO A 116 -12.86 19.40 30.05
N ARG A 117 -13.42 18.17 30.04
CA ARG A 117 -13.85 17.38 31.21
C ARG A 117 -13.58 15.87 31.03
N ALA A 118 -12.48 15.49 30.38
CA ALA A 118 -12.13 14.09 30.13
C ALA A 118 -11.39 13.40 31.30
N GLU A 119 -11.36 14.01 32.49
CA GLU A 119 -11.14 13.33 33.78
C GLU A 119 -12.36 13.49 34.68
#